data_AF-A0A151UMC6-F1
#
_entry.id   AF-A0A151UMC6-F1
#
_cell.length_a   1.000
_cell.length_b   1.000
_cell.length_c   1.000
_cell.angle_alpha   90.00
_cell.angle_beta   90.00
_cell.angle_gamma   90.00
#
_symmetry.space_group_name_H-M   'P 1'
#
loop_
_entity.id
_entity.type
_entity.pdbx_description
1 polymer ?
#
loop_
_entity_poly.entity_id
_entity_poly.type
_entity_poly.pdbx_seq_one_letter_code
_entity_poly.pdbx_strand_id
1 'polypeptide(L)'
;KARAVTNKPSLLMCKTIIAFGAPTKAGTHGAHGSPLGDEEIAATRKNLCWNESPFVIPEEIYQGWDAKEAGKKKEAVWNDKLSAYENAFPELAREFKRRING
;
A
#
# COMPACT_ATOMS: atom_id res chain seq x y z
N LYS A 1 20.21 -1.74 -5.82
CA LYS A 1 18.79 -1.97 -5.42
C LYS A 1 18.71 -2.03 -3.90
N ALA A 2 17.80 -1.31 -3.24
CA ALA A 2 17.68 -1.30 -1.77
C ALA A 2 17.54 -2.72 -1.17
N ARG A 3 16.69 -3.57 -1.77
CA ARG A 3 16.48 -4.97 -1.33
C ARG A 3 17.74 -5.87 -1.35
N ALA A 4 18.76 -5.51 -2.11
CA ALA A 4 19.99 -6.30 -2.20
C ALA A 4 21.01 -5.93 -1.11
N VAL A 5 20.84 -4.80 -0.43
CA VAL A 5 21.67 -4.39 0.70
C VAL A 5 21.08 -5.01 1.96
N THR A 6 21.74 -6.04 2.51
CA THR A 6 21.24 -6.83 3.64
C THR A 6 21.86 -6.44 4.99
N ASN A 7 22.81 -5.50 5.00
CA ASN A 7 23.58 -5.11 6.18
C ASN A 7 23.41 -3.65 6.60
N LYS A 8 22.50 -2.90 5.96
CA LYS A 8 22.22 -1.48 6.25
C LYS A 8 20.75 -1.15 5.95
N PRO A 9 20.13 -0.21 6.69
CA PRO A 9 18.85 0.35 6.27
C PRO A 9 19.02 1.16 4.98
N SER A 10 17.93 1.33 4.24
CA SER A 10 17.88 2.16 3.03
C SER A 10 16.89 3.30 3.22
N LEU A 11 17.30 4.51 2.85
CA LEU A 11 16.40 5.65 2.68
C LEU A 11 16.17 5.89 1.18
N LEU A 12 14.93 5.82 0.73
CA LEU A 12 14.55 6.15 -0.65
C LEU A 12 14.06 7.60 -0.68
N MET A 13 14.88 8.52 -1.19
CA MET A 13 14.51 9.92 -1.34
C MET A 13 13.60 10.13 -2.57
N CYS A 14 12.32 9.87 -2.39
CA CYS A 14 11.30 10.05 -3.43
C CYS A 14 10.91 11.53 -3.54
N LYS A 15 11.51 12.25 -4.51
CA LYS A 15 11.11 13.62 -4.84
C LYS A 15 9.73 13.62 -5.50
N THR A 16 8.74 14.23 -4.87
CA THR A 16 7.35 14.31 -5.33
C THR A 16 6.83 15.74 -5.25
N ILE A 17 5.65 15.99 -5.83
CA ILE A 17 4.89 17.23 -5.68
C ILE A 17 3.68 16.91 -4.79
N ILE A 18 3.54 17.61 -3.66
CA ILE A 18 2.36 17.46 -2.80
C ILE A 18 1.09 17.83 -3.58
N ALA A 19 0.01 17.06 -3.41
CA ALA A 19 -1.23 17.20 -4.17
C ALA A 19 -1.04 17.25 -5.69
N PHE A 20 -0.09 16.48 -6.23
CA PHE A 20 0.08 16.31 -7.68
C PHE A 20 -1.26 16.03 -8.36
N GLY A 21 -1.55 16.79 -9.43
CA GLY A 21 -2.83 16.77 -10.13
C GLY A 21 -3.73 17.96 -9.81
N ALA A 22 -3.64 18.55 -8.61
CA ALA A 22 -4.42 19.73 -8.21
C ALA A 22 -3.86 21.01 -8.87
N PRO A 23 -4.56 21.62 -9.85
CA PRO A 23 -3.93 22.66 -10.67
C PRO A 23 -3.51 23.91 -9.91
N THR A 24 -4.24 24.29 -8.85
CA THR A 24 -3.94 25.51 -8.07
C THR A 24 -3.27 25.20 -6.74
N LYS A 25 -3.47 23.99 -6.19
CA LYS A 25 -2.94 23.60 -4.88
C LYS A 25 -1.68 22.73 -4.93
N ALA A 26 -1.34 22.10 -6.05
CA ALA A 26 -0.14 21.27 -6.15
C ALA A 26 1.13 22.07 -5.81
N GLY A 27 1.99 21.50 -4.96
CA GLY A 27 3.23 22.16 -4.54
C GLY A 27 3.07 23.28 -3.52
N THR A 28 1.86 23.53 -3.01
CA THR A 28 1.58 24.60 -2.04
C THR A 28 1.27 24.06 -0.64
N HIS A 29 1.45 24.89 0.40
CA HIS A 29 1.08 24.52 1.77
C HIS A 29 -0.44 24.34 1.96
N GLY A 30 -1.26 24.97 1.10
CA GLY A 30 -2.73 24.89 1.15
C GLY A 30 -3.30 23.51 0.84
N ALA A 31 -2.47 22.58 0.35
CA ALA A 31 -2.85 21.20 0.07
C ALA A 31 -2.61 20.23 1.24
N HIS A 32 -2.01 20.67 2.36
CA HIS A 32 -1.52 19.78 3.40
C HIS A 32 -2.63 19.22 4.33
N GLY A 33 -3.44 20.10 4.90
CA GLY A 33 -4.29 19.76 6.05
C GLY A 33 -5.76 20.15 5.90
N SER A 34 -6.20 20.53 4.70
CA SER A 34 -7.58 20.93 4.44
C SER A 34 -8.12 20.29 3.16
N PRO A 35 -9.45 20.08 3.06
CA PRO A 35 -10.07 19.64 1.82
C PRO A 35 -9.71 20.53 0.63
N LEU A 36 -9.58 19.94 -0.56
CA LEU A 36 -9.29 20.71 -1.78
C LEU A 36 -10.45 21.66 -2.14
N GLY A 37 -11.70 21.26 -1.85
CA GLY A 37 -12.90 21.99 -2.25
C GLY A 37 -13.41 21.53 -3.62
N ASP A 38 -14.72 21.64 -3.85
CA ASP A 38 -15.39 21.00 -5.00
C ASP A 38 -14.86 21.49 -6.36
N GLU A 39 -14.58 22.79 -6.49
CA GLU A 39 -14.00 23.38 -7.70
C GLU A 39 -12.62 22.81 -8.02
N GLU A 40 -11.74 22.75 -7.01
CA GLU A 40 -10.39 22.21 -7.16
C GLU A 40 -10.43 20.71 -7.43
N ILE A 41 -11.36 19.97 -6.81
CA ILE A 41 -11.57 18.55 -7.06
C ILE A 41 -12.02 18.31 -8.52
N ALA A 42 -12.96 19.09 -9.04
CA ALA A 42 -13.40 18.99 -10.44
C ALA A 42 -12.25 19.30 -11.42
N ALA A 43 -11.45 20.32 -11.12
CA ALA A 43 -10.26 20.67 -11.92
C ALA A 43 -9.17 19.57 -11.84
N THR A 44 -8.96 18.99 -10.66
CA THR A 44 -8.01 17.87 -10.43
C THR A 44 -8.41 16.65 -11.24
N ARG A 45 -9.70 16.27 -11.23
CA ARG A 45 -10.24 15.17 -12.03
C ARG A 45 -9.94 15.36 -13.52
N LYS A 46 -10.24 16.56 -14.05
CA LYS A 46 -9.93 16.90 -15.45
C LYS A 46 -8.44 16.80 -15.76
N ASN A 47 -7.58 17.31 -14.86
CA ASN A 47 -6.12 17.30 -15.07
C ASN A 47 -5.51 15.89 -15.02
N LEU A 48 -6.11 14.97 -14.24
CA LEU A 48 -5.71 13.57 -14.15
C LEU A 48 -6.42 12.67 -15.17
N CYS A 49 -7.26 13.23 -16.05
CA CYS A 49 -8.13 12.48 -16.95
C CYS A 49 -9.01 11.44 -16.20
N TRP A 50 -9.40 11.75 -14.97
CA TRP A 50 -10.24 10.90 -14.13
C TRP A 50 -11.72 11.31 -14.27
N ASN A 51 -12.50 10.51 -14.98
CA ASN A 51 -13.88 10.83 -15.31
C ASN A 51 -14.92 10.27 -14.33
N GLU A 52 -14.48 9.44 -13.38
CA GLU A 52 -15.41 8.75 -12.47
C GLU A 52 -15.91 9.66 -11.35
N SER A 53 -17.17 9.41 -10.98
CA SER A 53 -17.83 10.04 -9.85
C SER A 53 -17.13 9.70 -8.52
N PRO A 54 -17.35 10.49 -7.45
CA PRO A 54 -16.83 10.15 -6.13
C PRO A 54 -17.15 8.70 -5.75
N PHE A 55 -16.12 7.97 -5.32
CA PHE A 55 -16.20 6.58 -4.87
C PHE A 55 -16.60 5.54 -5.94
N VAL A 56 -16.62 5.93 -7.22
CA VAL A 56 -16.75 4.99 -8.34
C VAL A 56 -15.36 4.63 -8.84
N ILE A 57 -15.05 3.34 -8.83
CA ILE A 57 -13.79 2.77 -9.33
C ILE A 57 -14.15 1.75 -10.41
N PRO A 58 -13.61 1.86 -11.64
CA PRO A 58 -13.87 0.90 -12.69
C PRO A 58 -13.33 -0.50 -12.36
N GLU A 59 -13.99 -1.54 -12.86
CA GLU A 59 -13.66 -2.93 -12.57
C GLU A 59 -12.24 -3.30 -13.02
N GLU A 60 -11.77 -2.76 -14.15
CA GLU A 60 -10.41 -2.96 -14.65
C GLU A 60 -9.34 -2.41 -13.68
N ILE A 61 -9.66 -1.34 -12.96
CA ILE A 61 -8.78 -0.80 -11.92
C ILE A 61 -8.80 -1.74 -10.71
N TYR A 62 -9.98 -2.22 -10.28
CA TYR A 62 -10.04 -3.23 -9.22
C TYR A 62 -9.20 -4.46 -9.55
N GLN A 63 -9.32 -5.00 -10.75
CA GLN A 63 -8.55 -6.15 -11.20
C GLN A 63 -7.04 -5.87 -11.24
N GLY A 64 -6.63 -4.67 -11.62
CA GLY A 64 -5.22 -4.24 -11.58
C GLY A 64 -4.64 -4.11 -10.16
N TRP A 65 -5.50 -3.93 -9.16
CA TRP A 65 -5.11 -3.79 -7.75
C TRP A 65 -5.41 -5.02 -6.88
N ASP A 66 -6.19 -5.99 -7.38
CA ASP A 66 -6.58 -7.17 -6.61
C ASP A 66 -5.36 -8.01 -6.23
N ALA A 67 -5.14 -8.12 -4.92
CA ALA A 67 -4.05 -8.89 -4.35
C ALA A 67 -4.54 -10.10 -3.55
N LYS A 68 -5.84 -10.44 -3.58
CA LYS A 68 -6.42 -11.49 -2.73
C LYS A 68 -5.80 -12.85 -3.05
N GLU A 69 -5.77 -13.22 -4.33
CA GLU A 69 -5.20 -14.50 -4.76
C GLU A 69 -3.68 -14.57 -4.56
N ALA A 70 -2.96 -13.48 -4.81
CA ALA A 70 -1.53 -13.41 -4.58
C ALA A 70 -1.19 -13.49 -3.08
N GLY A 71 -1.99 -12.85 -2.22
CA GLY A 71 -1.88 -12.91 -0.76
C GLY A 71 -2.15 -14.33 -0.25
N LYS A 72 -3.29 -14.92 -0.63
CA LYS A 72 -3.68 -16.29 -0.28
C LYS A 72 -2.60 -17.31 -0.62
N LYS A 73 -2.00 -17.22 -1.81
CA LYS A 73 -0.90 -18.11 -2.22
C LYS A 73 0.35 -17.94 -1.36
N LYS A 74 0.75 -16.69 -1.06
CA LYS A 74 1.92 -16.42 -0.21
C LYS A 74 1.70 -16.90 1.23
N GLU A 75 0.49 -16.71 1.75
CA GLU A 75 0.12 -17.16 3.09
C GLU A 75 0.07 -18.68 3.18
N ALA A 76 -0.53 -19.38 2.20
CA ALA A 76 -0.53 -20.84 2.15
C ALA A 76 0.90 -21.40 2.20
N VAL A 77 1.81 -20.87 1.37
CA VAL A 77 3.22 -21.25 1.37
C VAL A 77 3.91 -20.95 2.71
N TRP A 78 3.50 -19.88 3.41
CA TRP A 78 4.04 -19.56 4.72
C TRP A 78 3.49 -20.49 5.82
N ASN A 79 2.21 -20.87 5.76
CA ASN A 79 1.59 -21.82 6.68
C ASN A 79 2.21 -23.22 6.56
N ASP A 80 2.57 -23.66 5.36
CA ASP A 80 3.31 -24.92 5.17
C ASP A 80 4.69 -24.86 5.86
N LYS A 81 5.39 -23.74 5.74
CA LYS A 81 6.68 -23.52 6.42
C LYS A 81 6.52 -23.47 7.94
N LEU A 82 5.46 -22.83 8.43
CA LEU A 82 5.18 -22.77 9.86
C LEU A 82 4.85 -24.17 10.41
N SER A 83 4.06 -24.97 9.68
CA SER A 83 3.74 -26.35 10.06
C SER A 83 5.01 -27.23 10.13
N ALA A 84 5.91 -27.09 9.16
CA ALA A 84 7.21 -27.77 9.20
C ALA A 84 8.08 -27.29 10.37
N TYR A 85 8.06 -25.99 10.66
CA TYR A 85 8.77 -25.39 11.80
C TYR A 85 8.22 -25.87 13.15
N GLU A 86 6.91 -26.01 13.30
CA GLU A 86 6.27 -26.55 14.51
C GLU A 86 6.73 -27.97 14.83
N ASN A 87 6.80 -28.83 13.82
CA ASN A 87 7.28 -30.20 13.99
C ASN A 87 8.76 -30.25 14.38
N ALA A 88 9.59 -29.37 13.82
CA ALA A 88 11.02 -29.32 14.09
C ALA A 88 11.37 -28.60 15.42
N PHE A 89 10.57 -27.61 15.84
CA PHE A 89 10.84 -26.76 17.00
C PHE A 89 9.56 -26.46 17.84
N PRO A 90 8.96 -27.47 18.51
CA PRO A 90 7.65 -27.33 19.13
C PRO A 90 7.56 -26.22 20.20
N GLU A 91 8.57 -26.13 21.07
CA GLU A 91 8.63 -25.13 22.15
C GLU A 91 8.69 -23.69 21.59
N LEU A 92 9.57 -23.47 20.60
CA LEU A 92 9.73 -22.15 19.98
C LEU A 92 8.50 -21.75 19.16
N ALA A 93 7.90 -22.71 18.46
CA ALA A 93 6.68 -22.45 17.71
C ALA A 93 5.49 -22.12 18.62
N ARG A 94 5.38 -22.75 19.80
CA ARG A 94 4.38 -22.39 20.81
C ARG A 94 4.58 -20.95 21.29
N GLU A 95 5.81 -20.57 21.60
CA GLU A 95 6.12 -19.21 22.05
C GLU A 95 5.86 -18.18 20.95
N PHE A 96 6.21 -18.48 19.69
CA PHE A 96 5.87 -17.66 18.54
C PHE A 96 4.35 -17.46 18.44
N LYS A 97 3.57 -18.55 18.44
CA LYS A 97 2.09 -18.51 18.38
C LYS A 97 1.49 -17.69 19.52
N ARG A 98 2.00 -17.85 20.74
CA ARG A 98 1.55 -17.06 21.90
C ARG A 98 1.75 -15.56 21.66
N ARG A 99 2.89 -15.14 21.09
CA ARG A 99 3.19 -13.71 20.84
C ARG A 99 2.39 -13.09 19.70
N ILE A 100 2.10 -13.86 18.65
CA ILE A 100 1.36 -13.33 17.49
C ILE A 100 -0.16 -13.28 17.71
N ASN A 101 -0.69 -14.05 18.66
CA ASN A 101 -2.13 -14.09 18.96
C ASN A 101 -2.58 -13.04 19.99
N GLY A 102 -1.65 -12.29 20.60
CA GLY A 102 -1.94 -11.32 21.67
C GLY A 102 -2.00 -11.97 23.04
#